data_AF-A0A947B516-F1
#
_entry.id   AF-A0A947B516-F1
#
_cell.length_a   1.000
_cell.length_b   1.000
_cell.length_c   1.000
_cell.angle_alpha   90.00
_cell.angle_beta   90.00
_cell.angle_gamma   90.00
#
_symmetry.space_group_name_H-M   'P 1'
#
loop_
_entity.id
_entity.type
_entity.pdbx_description
1 polymer ?
#
loop_
_entity_poly.entity_id
_entity_poly.type
_entity_poly.pdbx_seq_one_letter_code
_entity_poly.pdbx_strand_id
1 'polypeptide(L)'
;MPSMQKLYERFKGEDFEILAVSIDSTGREAVGPFMRKMNLTFPALLDPGENIRPLYGITGVPESFIIDKEGILVEKIIGPMDWTTQEVFSFFQDLIKKPRS
;
A
#
# COMPACT_ATOMS: atom_id res chain seq x y z
N MET A 1 -6.09 6.09 3.42
CA MET A 1 -4.99 6.97 2.98
C MET A 1 -4.30 7.69 4.15
N PRO A 2 -4.92 8.60 4.95
CA PRO A 2 -4.21 9.20 6.10
C PRO A 2 -3.67 8.19 7.13
N SER A 3 -4.42 7.11 7.40
CA SER A 3 -3.96 6.01 8.25
C SER A 3 -2.76 5.26 7.66
N MET A 4 -2.72 5.07 6.33
CA MET A 4 -1.57 4.48 5.63
C MET A 4 -0.33 5.37 5.72
N GLN A 5 -0.50 6.70 5.63
CA GLN A 5 0.61 7.64 5.79
C GLN A 5 1.23 7.54 7.20
N LYS A 6 0.40 7.41 8.24
CA LYS A 6 0.89 7.18 9.61
C LYS A 6 1.62 5.84 9.76
N LEU A 7 1.11 4.77 9.13
CA LEU A 7 1.79 3.48 9.09
C LEU A 7 3.16 3.60 8.39
N TYR A 8 3.20 4.30 7.26
CA TYR A 8 4.43 4.56 6.50
C TYR A 8 5.47 5.34 7.29
N GLU A 9 5.05 6.40 7.98
CA GLU A 9 5.91 7.17 8.86
C GLU A 9 6.41 6.35 10.05
N ARG A 10 5.55 5.48 10.61
CA ARG A 10 5.87 4.65 11.78
C ARG A 10 7.03 3.69 11.50
N PHE A 11 7.09 3.13 10.29
CA PHE A 11 8.11 2.17 9.87
C PHE A 11 9.13 2.78 8.90
N LYS A 12 9.20 4.11 8.82
CA LYS A 12 10.14 4.79 7.94
C LYS A 12 11.59 4.46 8.32
N GLY A 13 12.35 3.94 7.36
CA GLY A 13 13.74 3.53 7.55
C GLY A 13 13.94 2.08 7.97
N GLU A 14 12.84 1.33 8.18
CA GLU A 14 12.87 -0.13 8.31
C GLU A 14 12.75 -0.80 6.93
N ASP A 15 12.86 -2.13 6.87
CA ASP A 15 12.60 -2.93 5.65
C ASP A 15 11.09 -3.02 5.36
N PHE A 16 10.48 -1.86 5.06
CA PHE A 16 9.05 -1.65 4.84
C PHE A 16 8.81 -0.56 3.78
N GLU A 17 7.88 -0.82 2.85
CA GLU A 17 7.49 0.14 1.81
C GLU A 17 5.98 0.01 1.49
N ILE A 18 5.34 1.12 1.12
CA ILE A 18 3.97 1.14 0.60
C ILE A 18 4.01 1.60 -0.86
N LEU A 19 3.53 0.76 -1.77
CA LEU A 19 3.35 1.13 -3.18
C LEU A 19 1.86 1.36 -3.47
N ALA A 20 1.46 2.63 -3.59
CA ALA A 20 0.08 2.96 -3.96
C ALA A 20 -0.09 2.94 -5.47
N VAL A 21 -0.73 1.91 -6.02
CA VAL A 21 -1.00 1.81 -7.47
C VAL A 21 -2.34 2.48 -7.78
N SER A 22 -2.31 3.58 -8.51
CA SER A 22 -3.53 4.24 -9.03
C SER A 22 -3.86 3.72 -10.41
N ILE A 23 -5.13 3.39 -10.61
CA ILE A 23 -5.73 2.98 -11.88
C ILE A 23 -6.53 4.11 -12.55
N ASP A 24 -6.38 5.35 -12.06
CA ASP A 24 -7.07 6.50 -12.63
C ASP A 24 -6.59 6.75 -14.06
N SER A 25 -7.53 6.81 -15.01
CA SER A 25 -7.23 7.02 -16.44
C SER A 25 -6.52 8.34 -16.74
N THR A 26 -6.67 9.35 -15.86
CA THR A 26 -5.98 10.65 -15.95
C THR A 26 -4.52 10.58 -15.48
N GLY A 27 -4.14 9.48 -14.82
CA GLY A 27 -2.78 9.21 -14.37
C GLY A 27 -2.19 10.34 -13.51
N ARG A 28 -0.99 10.79 -13.90
CA ARG A 28 -0.19 11.74 -13.11
C ARG A 28 -0.93 13.06 -12.80
N GLU A 29 -1.77 13.52 -13.72
CA GLU A 29 -2.49 14.80 -13.57
C GLU A 29 -3.53 14.76 -12.45
N ALA A 30 -4.14 13.59 -12.19
CA ALA A 30 -5.02 13.40 -11.04
C ALA A 30 -4.25 13.02 -9.77
N VAL A 31 -3.31 12.07 -9.89
CA VAL A 31 -2.62 11.47 -8.73
C VAL A 31 -1.66 12.45 -8.07
N GLY A 32 -0.89 13.23 -8.84
CA GLY A 32 0.10 14.16 -8.30
C GLY A 32 -0.51 15.22 -7.36
N PRO A 33 -1.56 15.96 -7.76
CA PRO A 33 -2.27 16.88 -6.88
C PRO A 33 -2.90 16.19 -5.67
N PHE A 34 -3.46 14.99 -5.83
CA PHE A 34 -4.05 14.24 -4.73
C PHE A 34 -3.01 13.90 -3.64
N MET A 35 -1.87 13.34 -4.05
CA MET A 35 -0.76 13.01 -3.14
C MET A 35 -0.29 14.24 -2.36
N ARG A 36 -0.13 15.39 -3.05
CA ARG A 36 0.24 16.66 -2.41
C ARG A 36 -0.82 17.18 -1.45
N LYS A 37 -2.09 17.19 -1.85
CA LYS A 37 -3.22 17.66 -1.03
C LYS A 37 -3.36 16.85 0.26
N MET A 38 -3.07 15.54 0.19
CA MET A 38 -3.18 14.61 1.30
C MET A 38 -1.87 14.47 2.09
N ASN A 39 -0.82 15.20 1.71
CA ASN A 39 0.53 15.12 2.31
C ASN A 39 1.08 13.69 2.37
N LEU A 40 0.81 12.89 1.33
CA LEU A 40 1.28 11.50 1.25
C LEU A 40 2.72 11.47 0.74
N THR A 41 3.57 10.68 1.40
CA THR A 41 5.00 10.61 1.09
C THR A 41 5.47 9.24 0.63
N PHE A 42 4.65 8.20 0.78
CA PHE A 42 4.89 6.92 0.11
C PHE A 42 4.74 7.06 -1.41
N PRO A 43 5.45 6.27 -2.22
CA PRO A 43 5.38 6.34 -3.67
C PRO A 43 4.00 5.96 -4.20
N ALA A 44 3.59 6.68 -5.26
CA ALA A 44 2.44 6.32 -6.07
C ALA A 44 2.90 5.84 -7.45
N LEU A 45 2.43 4.67 -7.86
CA LEU A 45 2.61 4.10 -9.19
C LEU A 45 1.36 4.36 -10.01
N LEU A 46 1.51 4.46 -11.33
CA LEU A 46 0.43 4.78 -12.25
C LEU A 46 0.19 3.60 -13.19
N ASP A 47 -1.05 3.12 -13.23
CA ASP A 47 -1.51 2.09 -14.14
C ASP A 47 -2.86 2.49 -14.77
N PRO A 48 -2.88 3.57 -15.58
CA PRO A 48 -4.12 4.07 -16.20
C PRO A 48 -4.76 3.09 -17.19
N GLY A 49 -4.02 2.06 -17.60
CA GLY A 49 -4.53 0.97 -18.45
C GLY A 49 -5.15 -0.19 -17.67
N GLU A 50 -5.18 -0.10 -16.33
CA GLU A 50 -5.70 -1.14 -15.43
C GLU A 50 -5.06 -2.53 -15.63
N ASN A 51 -3.81 -2.59 -16.09
CA ASN A 51 -3.07 -3.83 -16.34
C ASN A 51 -2.90 -4.69 -15.07
N ILE A 52 -2.89 -4.05 -13.90
CA ILE A 52 -2.76 -4.70 -12.59
C ILE A 52 -3.99 -5.55 -12.25
N ARG A 53 -5.17 -5.22 -12.80
CA ARG A 53 -6.43 -5.92 -12.48
C ARG A 53 -6.37 -7.42 -12.77
N PRO A 54 -6.08 -7.88 -14.00
CA PRO A 54 -6.01 -9.31 -14.28
C PRO A 54 -4.85 -10.00 -13.56
N LEU A 55 -3.75 -9.29 -13.28
CA LEU A 55 -2.57 -9.85 -12.61
C LEU A 55 -2.81 -10.16 -11.12
N TYR A 56 -3.54 -9.28 -10.43
CA TYR A 56 -3.81 -9.38 -8.99
C TYR A 56 -5.24 -9.82 -8.67
N GLY A 57 -6.07 -10.07 -9.69
CA GLY A 57 -7.48 -10.46 -9.52
C GLY A 57 -8.28 -9.41 -8.75
N ILE A 58 -8.05 -8.13 -9.05
CA ILE A 58 -8.72 -6.99 -8.40
C ILE A 58 -10.14 -6.88 -8.96
N THR A 59 -11.14 -6.87 -8.08
CA THR A 59 -12.56 -6.77 -8.43
C THR A 59 -13.13 -5.40 -8.13
N GLY A 60 -12.45 -4.59 -7.32
CA GLY A 60 -12.84 -3.22 -7.00
C GLY A 60 -11.72 -2.38 -6.39
N VAL A 61 -12.05 -1.20 -5.91
CA VAL A 61 -11.15 -0.36 -5.13
C VAL A 61 -11.87 0.17 -3.88
N PRO A 62 -11.17 0.30 -2.73
CA PRO A 62 -9.76 -0.06 -2.50
C PRO A 62 -9.56 -1.56 -2.24
N GLU A 63 -8.43 -2.10 -2.68
CA GLU A 63 -7.89 -3.41 -2.28
C GLU A 63 -6.42 -3.24 -1.88
N SER A 64 -5.93 -4.05 -0.95
CA SER A 64 -4.53 -4.01 -0.48
C SER A 64 -3.96 -5.42 -0.37
N PHE A 65 -2.71 -5.56 -0.79
CA PHE A 65 -1.97 -6.82 -0.80
C PHE A 65 -0.73 -6.65 0.07
N ILE A 66 -0.58 -7.51 1.07
CA ILE A 66 0.57 -7.49 1.96
C ILE A 66 1.49 -8.61 1.51
N ILE A 67 2.71 -8.23 1.14
CA ILE A 67 3.73 -9.14 0.62
C ILE A 67 4.90 -9.13 1.61
N ASP A 68 5.36 -10.31 2.01
CA ASP A 68 6.49 -10.43 2.93
C ASP A 68 7.84 -10.27 2.20
N LYS A 69 8.93 -10.33 2.97
CA LYS A 69 10.30 -10.13 2.47
C LYS A 69 10.78 -11.22 1.50
N GLU A 70 10.04 -12.31 1.36
CA GLU A 70 10.32 -13.41 0.43
C GLU A 70 9.49 -13.26 -0.86
N GLY A 71 8.68 -12.20 -0.97
CA GLY A 71 7.80 -11.97 -2.11
C GLY A 71 6.50 -12.76 -2.03
N ILE A 72 6.16 -13.32 -0.86
CA ILE A 72 4.96 -14.13 -0.68
C ILE A 72 3.79 -13.24 -0.23
N LEU A 73 2.64 -13.39 -0.89
CA LEU A 73 1.40 -12.76 -0.45
C LEU A 73 0.95 -13.38 0.88
N VAL A 74 0.94 -12.59 1.95
CA VAL A 74 0.53 -13.05 3.28
C VAL A 74 -0.90 -12.63 3.65
N GLU A 75 -1.42 -11.56 3.05
CA GLU A 75 -2.77 -11.09 3.32
C GLU A 75 -3.35 -10.29 2.14
N LYS A 76 -4.66 -10.45 1.89
CA LYS A 76 -5.42 -9.67 0.91
C LYS A 76 -6.61 -9.01 1.60
N ILE A 77 -6.66 -7.68 1.53
CA ILE A 77 -7.70 -6.87 2.17
C ILE A 77 -8.57 -6.23 1.10
N ILE A 78 -9.87 -6.46 1.18
CA ILE A 78 -10.87 -5.86 0.29
C ILE A 78 -11.65 -4.80 1.06
N GLY A 79 -11.67 -3.58 0.53
CA GLY A 79 -12.34 -2.44 1.14
C GLY A 79 -11.43 -1.60 2.04
N PRO A 80 -11.98 -0.53 2.63
CA PRO A 80 -11.22 0.39 3.47
C PRO A 80 -10.83 -0.26 4.80
N MET A 81 -9.65 0.10 5.29
CA MET A 81 -9.11 -0.36 6.59
C MET A 81 -8.49 0.82 7.35
N ASP A 82 -8.60 0.81 8.67
CA ASP A 82 -7.76 1.64 9.53
C ASP A 82 -6.42 0.95 9.78
N TRP A 83 -5.35 1.57 9.29
CA TRP A 83 -3.98 1.06 9.38
C TRP A 83 -3.25 1.52 10.66
N THR A 84 -3.94 2.19 11.58
CA THR A 84 -3.34 2.77 12.78
C THR A 84 -3.64 2.02 14.07
N THR A 85 -4.31 0.87 13.97
CA THR A 85 -4.59 0.04 15.15
C THR A 85 -3.32 -0.63 15.66
N GLN A 86 -3.31 -0.96 16.95
CA GLN A 86 -2.16 -1.62 17.57
C GLN A 86 -1.92 -3.01 16.96
N GLU A 87 -2.99 -3.71 16.57
CA GLU A 87 -2.93 -5.02 15.93
C GLU A 87 -2.22 -4.94 14.57
N VAL A 88 -2.54 -3.92 13.76
CA VAL A 88 -1.88 -3.68 12.47
C VAL A 88 -0.40 -3.37 12.67
N PHE A 89 -0.05 -2.52 13.63
CA PHE A 89 1.34 -2.20 13.91
C PHE A 89 2.14 -3.42 14.38
N SER A 90 1.58 -4.23 15.28
CA SER A 90 2.24 -5.46 15.73
C SER A 90 2.45 -6.42 14.56
N PHE A 91 1.43 -6.61 13.71
CA PHE A 91 1.51 -7.46 12.52
C PHE A 91 2.66 -7.06 11.59
N PHE A 92 2.76 -5.78 11.21
CA PHE A 92 3.85 -5.32 10.35
C PHE A 92 5.22 -5.39 11.05
N GLN A 93 5.28 -5.10 12.34
CA GLN A 93 6.52 -5.21 13.11
C GLN A 93 7.07 -6.65 13.11
N ASP A 94 6.18 -7.65 13.24
CA ASP A 94 6.56 -9.05 13.21
C ASP A 94 7.04 -9.48 11.82
N LEU A 95 6.34 -9.05 10.76
CA LEU A 95 6.77 -9.30 9.37
C LEU A 95 8.14 -8.68 9.07
N ILE A 96 8.39 -7.46 9.52
CA ILE A 96 9.68 -6.77 9.34
C ILE A 96 10.81 -7.51 10.06
N LYS A 97 10.55 -8.04 11.27
CA LYS A 97 11.56 -8.76 12.06
C LYS A 97 11.84 -10.18 11.59
N LYS A 98 10.87 -10.83 10.91
CA LYS A 98 11.03 -12.20 10.40
C LYS A 98 12.26 -12.27 9.48
N PRO A 99 13.30 -13.08 9.76
CA PRO A 99 14.45 -13.19 8.87
C PRO A 99 14.04 -13.75 7.50
N ARG A 100 14.76 -13.36 6.44
CA ARG A 100 14.67 -14.07 5.15
C ARG A 100 15.25 -15.48 5.34
N SER A 101 14.65 -16.49 4.71
CA SER A 101 15.19 -17.85 4.74
C SER A 101 16.52 -17.99 3.99
#